data_AF-A0A7N0ZTC6-F1
#
_entry.id   AF-A0A7N0ZTC6-F1
#
_cell.length_a   1.000
_cell.length_b   1.000
_cell.length_c   1.000
_cell.angle_alpha   90.00
_cell.angle_beta   90.00
_cell.angle_gamma   90.00
#
_symmetry.space_group_name_H-M   'P 1'
#
loop_
_entity.id
_entity.type
_entity.pdbx_description
1 polymer ?
#
loop_
_entity_poly.entity_id
_entity_poly.type
_entity_poly.pdbx_seq_one_letter_code
_entity_poly.pdbx_strand_id
1 'polypeptide(L)'
;MTDPCTWYHITCNNANRVIRIELYENNIQGSIPSELGDLKNLLSLDLNNNNISGIISPSLRNLKQLVILRLNDYPLLSGKVPADLSNLKLLNVSNTQVIRPPPPPSPTS
;
A
#
# COMPACT_ATOMS: atom_id res chain seq x y z
N MET A 1 15.45 1.61 20.58
CA MET A 1 14.37 1.44 19.59
C MET A 1 14.39 2.68 18.72
N THR A 2 14.58 2.51 17.41
CA THR A 2 14.63 3.61 16.44
C THR A 2 13.22 4.13 16.18
N ASP A 3 13.06 5.46 16.22
CA ASP A 3 11.79 6.11 15.88
C ASP A 3 11.58 6.05 14.37
N PRO A 4 10.52 5.37 13.87
CA PRO A 4 10.28 5.28 12.43
C PRO A 4 10.00 6.65 11.80
N CYS A 5 9.61 7.64 12.60
CA CYS A 5 9.36 9.00 12.13
C CYS A 5 10.63 9.77 11.76
N THR A 6 11.81 9.24 12.10
CA THR A 6 13.11 9.78 11.66
C THR A 6 13.66 9.05 10.44
N TRP A 7 12.97 8.02 9.94
CA TRP A 7 13.43 7.28 8.76
C TRP A 7 13.18 8.09 7.49
N TYR A 8 14.10 7.99 6.55
CA TYR A 8 13.89 8.54 5.22
C TYR A 8 12.66 7.89 4.58
N HIS A 9 11.90 8.66 3.80
CA HIS A 9 10.65 8.23 3.15
C HIS A 9 9.48 7.84 4.06
N ILE A 10 9.60 8.06 5.37
CA ILE A 10 8.51 7.86 6.33
C ILE A 10 8.02 9.21 6.81
N THR A 11 6.71 9.45 6.75
CA THR A 11 6.08 10.63 7.36
C THR A 11 5.16 10.19 8.48
N CYS A 12 5.25 10.89 9.61
CA CYS A 12 4.36 10.72 10.75
C CYS A 12 3.48 11.94 10.99
N ASN A 13 2.35 11.72 11.67
CA ASN A 13 1.52 12.80 12.19
C ASN A 13 1.99 13.30 13.57
N ASN A 14 1.32 14.31 14.11
CA ASN A 14 1.62 14.90 15.43
C ASN A 14 1.51 13.91 16.61
N ALA A 15 0.88 12.75 16.42
CA ALA A 15 0.77 11.69 17.41
C ALA A 15 1.82 10.58 17.23
N ASN A 16 2.88 10.86 16.46
CA ASN A 16 3.96 9.93 16.14
C ASN A 16 3.47 8.63 15.47
N ARG A 17 2.42 8.72 14.66
CA ARG A 17 1.89 7.60 13.86
C ARG A 17 2.31 7.75 12.42
N VAL A 18 2.83 6.67 11.85
CA VAL A 18 3.19 6.60 10.42
C VAL A 18 1.92 6.79 9.58
N ILE A 19 1.96 7.78 8.70
CA ILE A 19 0.87 8.15 7.79
C ILE A 19 1.25 8.01 6.32
N ARG A 20 2.55 8.03 5.99
CA ARG A 20 3.04 7.84 4.61
C ARG A 20 4.31 7.00 4.62
N ILE A 21 4.39 6.08 3.65
CA ILE A 21 5.57 5.31 3.31
C ILE A 21 5.81 5.49 1.81
N GLU A 22 6.93 6.08 1.42
CA GLU A 22 7.23 6.48 0.04
C GLU A 22 8.55 5.89 -0.45
N LEU A 23 8.58 4.56 -0.59
CA LEU A 23 9.81 3.82 -0.85
C LEU A 23 10.04 3.57 -2.35
N TYR A 24 9.58 4.47 -3.21
CA TYR A 24 9.71 4.32 -4.65
C TYR A 24 11.17 4.33 -5.14
N GLU A 25 11.48 3.60 -6.20
CA GLU A 25 12.82 3.63 -6.86
C GLU A 25 14.00 3.23 -5.96
N ASN A 26 13.80 2.28 -5.04
CA ASN A 26 14.82 1.87 -4.07
C ASN A 26 15.38 0.45 -4.30
N ASN A 27 15.09 -0.19 -5.44
CA ASN A 27 15.48 -1.58 -5.74
C ASN A 27 15.11 -2.59 -4.64
N ILE A 28 14.05 -2.31 -3.87
CA ILE A 28 13.61 -3.16 -2.76
C ILE A 28 13.14 -4.50 -3.29
N GLN A 29 13.58 -5.59 -2.65
CA GLN A 29 13.24 -6.96 -3.02
C GLN A 29 12.50 -7.67 -1.88
N GLY A 30 11.84 -8.77 -2.21
CA GLY A 30 11.08 -9.58 -1.26
C GLY A 30 9.58 -9.29 -1.30
N SER A 31 8.84 -9.79 -0.32
CA SER A 31 7.37 -9.68 -0.26
C SER A 31 6.87 -8.55 0.61
N ILE A 32 5.65 -8.08 0.33
CA ILE A 32 4.93 -7.14 1.19
C ILE A 32 4.66 -7.80 2.56
N PRO A 33 5.25 -7.32 3.67
CA PRO A 33 5.09 -7.95 4.98
C PRO A 33 3.67 -7.76 5.53
N SER A 34 3.21 -8.71 6.33
CA SER A 34 1.85 -8.69 6.89
C SER A 34 1.66 -7.58 7.93
N GLU A 35 2.75 -7.19 8.57
CA GLU A 35 2.90 -6.17 9.61
C GLU A 35 2.57 -4.77 9.10
N LEU A 36 2.67 -4.53 7.78
CA LEU A 36 2.18 -3.28 7.19
C LEU A 36 0.70 -3.06 7.50
N GLY A 37 -0.08 -4.12 7.62
CA GLY A 37 -1.50 -4.07 7.99
C GLY A 37 -1.76 -3.51 9.40
N ASP A 38 -0.75 -3.37 10.26
CA ASP A 38 -0.89 -2.83 11.61
C ASP A 38 -0.78 -1.30 11.67
N LEU A 39 -0.35 -0.66 10.58
CA LEU A 39 -0.28 0.79 10.45
C LEU A 39 -1.67 1.38 10.16
N LYS A 40 -2.59 1.32 11.12
CA LYS A 40 -4.02 1.71 10.92
C LYS A 40 -4.23 3.17 10.50
N ASN A 41 -3.22 4.03 10.70
CA ASN A 41 -3.24 5.44 10.33
C ASN A 41 -2.60 5.72 8.96
N LEU A 42 -2.16 4.68 8.24
CA LEU A 42 -1.49 4.84 6.96
C LEU A 42 -2.47 5.39 5.91
N LEU A 43 -2.09 6.52 5.32
CA LEU A 43 -2.85 7.22 4.28
C LEU A 43 -2.28 6.96 2.89
N SER A 44 -0.96 6.80 2.79
CA SER A 44 -0.26 6.60 1.52
C SER A 44 0.78 5.48 1.64
N LEU A 45 0.69 4.51 0.75
CA LEU A 45 1.71 3.49 0.54
C LEU A 45 2.16 3.55 -0.93
N ASP A 46 3.38 4.02 -1.13
CA ASP A 46 4.01 4.07 -2.44
C ASP A 46 5.24 3.18 -2.47
N LEU A 47 5.17 2.13 -3.28
CA LEU A 47 6.27 1.19 -3.48
C LEU A 47 6.72 1.16 -4.93
N ASN A 48 6.17 1.97 -5.85
CA ASN A 48 6.42 1.80 -7.29
C ASN A 48 7.91 1.70 -7.67
N ASN A 49 8.19 1.01 -8.78
CA ASN A 49 9.53 0.91 -9.35
C ASN A 49 10.55 0.28 -8.37
N ASN A 50 10.19 -0.85 -7.80
CA ASN A 50 11.06 -1.71 -6.98
C ASN A 50 11.04 -3.13 -7.58
N ASN A 51 11.63 -4.12 -6.91
CA ASN A 51 11.63 -5.52 -7.35
C ASN A 51 10.90 -6.44 -6.35
N ILE A 52 9.72 -6.01 -5.90
CA ILE A 52 8.87 -6.73 -4.94
C ILE A 52 8.22 -7.95 -5.61
N SER A 53 8.12 -9.04 -4.86
CA SER A 53 7.60 -10.33 -5.32
C SER A 53 6.57 -10.93 -4.35
N GLY A 54 5.91 -12.01 -4.75
CA GLY A 54 4.97 -12.75 -3.90
C GLY A 54 3.53 -12.26 -4.05
N ILE A 55 2.78 -12.26 -2.93
CA ILE A 55 1.36 -11.89 -2.94
C ILE A 55 1.11 -10.56 -2.24
N ILE A 56 0.10 -9.83 -2.70
CA ILE A 56 -0.49 -8.75 -1.91
C ILE A 56 -1.04 -9.34 -0.62
N SER A 57 -0.46 -8.93 0.51
CA SER A 57 -0.86 -9.45 1.81
C SER A 57 -2.33 -9.11 2.12
N PRO A 58 -3.17 -10.09 2.51
CA PRO A 58 -4.56 -9.84 2.91
C PRO A 58 -4.67 -8.86 4.09
N SER A 59 -3.61 -8.71 4.90
CA SER A 59 -3.59 -7.78 6.03
C SER A 59 -3.74 -6.31 5.61
N LEU A 60 -3.47 -5.96 4.35
CA LEU A 60 -3.70 -4.61 3.84
C LEU A 60 -5.17 -4.20 3.96
N ARG A 61 -6.12 -5.15 4.06
CA ARG A 61 -7.54 -4.86 4.34
C ARG A 61 -7.76 -4.07 5.63
N ASN A 62 -6.80 -4.13 6.55
CA ASN A 62 -6.86 -3.45 7.85
C ASN A 62 -6.50 -1.96 7.76
N LEU A 63 -5.96 -1.50 6.63
CA LEU A 63 -5.57 -0.12 6.39
C LEU A 63 -6.77 0.71 5.99
N LYS A 64 -7.70 0.89 6.94
CA LYS A 64 -8.99 1.54 6.71
C LYS A 64 -8.86 3.00 6.31
N GLN A 65 -7.74 3.66 6.59
CA GLN A 65 -7.51 5.06 6.21
C GLN A 65 -6.71 5.22 4.91
N LEU A 66 -6.33 4.11 4.25
CA LEU A 66 -5.49 4.18 3.06
C LEU A 66 -6.23 4.85 1.91
N VAL A 67 -5.63 5.91 1.37
CA VAL A 67 -6.16 6.73 0.27
C VAL A 67 -5.40 6.47 -1.01
N ILE A 68 -4.09 6.24 -0.91
CA ILE A 68 -3.18 6.07 -2.04
C ILE A 68 -2.45 4.73 -1.88
N LEU A 69 -2.59 3.87 -2.89
CA LEU A 69 -1.83 2.64 -3.04
C LEU A 69 -1.20 2.59 -4.43
N ARG A 70 0.13 2.54 -4.48
CA ARG A 70 0.90 2.39 -5.72
C ARG A 70 1.81 1.18 -5.63
N LEU A 71 1.61 0.21 -6.53
CA LEU A 71 2.36 -1.05 -6.58
C LEU A 71 2.80 -1.36 -8.03
N ASN A 72 3.30 -0.36 -8.76
CA ASN A 72 3.67 -0.52 -10.17
C ASN A 72 5.08 -1.10 -10.35
N ASP A 73 5.28 -1.75 -11.50
CA ASP A 73 6.56 -2.28 -11.99
C ASP A 73 7.07 -3.55 -11.29
N TYR A 74 6.17 -4.50 -11.03
CA TYR A 74 6.52 -5.78 -10.40
C TYR A 74 6.10 -7.00 -11.21
N PRO A 75 6.98 -7.59 -12.03
CA PRO A 75 6.61 -8.80 -12.78
C PRO A 75 6.27 -10.00 -11.87
N LEU A 76 6.71 -9.97 -10.60
CA LEU A 76 6.59 -11.08 -9.64
C LEU A 76 5.53 -10.86 -8.56
N LEU A 77 4.80 -9.74 -8.56
CA LEU A 77 3.73 -9.48 -7.60
C LEU A 77 2.38 -9.96 -8.13
N SER A 78 1.65 -10.69 -7.30
CA SER A 78 0.37 -11.32 -7.63
C SER A 78 -0.65 -11.16 -6.51
N GLY A 79 -1.89 -11.60 -6.73
CA GLY A 79 -2.95 -11.62 -5.72
C GLY A 79 -3.99 -10.52 -5.89
N LYS A 80 -4.87 -10.37 -4.92
CA LYS A 80 -6.02 -9.45 -5.01
C LYS A 80 -5.84 -8.29 -4.06
N VAL A 81 -6.02 -7.07 -4.56
CA VAL A 81 -6.16 -5.89 -3.70
C VAL A 81 -7.45 -6.06 -2.88
N PRO A 82 -7.40 -6.04 -1.54
CA PRO A 82 -8.59 -6.26 -0.72
C PRO A 82 -9.71 -5.26 -1.05
N ALA A 83 -10.92 -5.75 -1.27
CA ALA A 83 -12.08 -4.92 -1.61
C ALA A 83 -12.50 -3.99 -0.47
N ASP A 84 -12.12 -4.31 0.77
CA ASP A 84 -12.47 -3.55 1.98
C ASP A 84 -11.65 -2.26 2.18
N LEU A 85 -10.94 -1.81 1.14
CA LEU A 85 -10.24 -0.53 1.08
C LEU A 85 -11.18 0.58 0.59
N SER A 86 -12.30 0.77 1.30
CA SER A 86 -13.39 1.68 0.90
C SER A 86 -12.98 3.15 0.76
N ASN A 87 -11.90 3.56 1.42
CA ASN A 87 -11.37 4.94 1.38
C ASN A 87 -10.33 5.16 0.28
N LEU A 88 -10.01 4.12 -0.49
CA LEU A 88 -9.00 4.19 -1.54
C LEU A 88 -9.50 5.08 -2.68
N LYS A 89 -8.81 6.21 -2.89
CA LYS A 89 -9.12 7.16 -3.97
C LYS A 89 -8.21 6.96 -5.18
N LEU A 90 -7.00 6.46 -4.93
CA LEU A 90 -6.01 6.22 -5.97
C LEU A 90 -5.44 4.81 -5.81
N LEU A 91 -5.75 3.96 -6.79
CA LEU A 91 -5.14 2.65 -6.95
C LEU A 91 -4.34 2.62 -8.26
N ASN A 92 -3.02 2.65 -8.14
CA ASN A 92 -2.13 2.48 -9.28
C ASN A 92 -1.47 1.10 -9.22
N VAL A 93 -1.93 0.20 -10.10
CA VAL A 93 -1.32 -1.11 -10.34
C VAL A 93 -1.20 -1.32 -11.86
N SER A 94 0.02 -1.35 -12.37
CA SER A 94 0.32 -1.59 -13.79
C SER A 94 1.27 -2.78 -13.91
N ASN A 95 0.98 -3.66 -14.87
CA ASN A 95 1.87 -4.76 -15.26
C ASN A 95 2.10 -5.84 -14.17
N THR A 96 1.03 -6.41 -13.63
CA THR A 96 1.09 -7.43 -12.56
C THR A 96 -0.02 -8.47 -12.71
N GLN A 97 0.16 -9.67 -12.16
CA GLN A 97 -0.91 -10.68 -11.96
C GLN A 97 -1.91 -10.25 -10.85
N VAL A 98 -2.02 -8.93 -10.59
CA VAL A 98 -2.82 -8.37 -9.50
C VAL A 98 -4.24 -8.09 -9.98
N ILE A 99 -5.19 -8.63 -9.23
CA ILE A 99 -6.62 -8.42 -9.46
C ILE A 99 -7.06 -7.16 -8.71
N ARG A 100 -7.51 -6.14 -9.46
CA ARG A 100 -8.11 -4.91 -8.92
C ARG A 100 -9.47 -5.21 -8.25
N PRO A 101 -9.87 -4.44 -7.21
CA PRO A 101 -11.21 -4.57 -6.68
C PRO A 101 -12.22 -4.03 -7.70
N PRO A 102 -13.47 -4.52 -7.69
CA PRO A 102 -14.53 -3.96 -8.54
C PRO A 102 -14.68 -2.45 -8.26
N PRO A 103 -14.98 -1.64 -9.28
CA PRO A 103 -15.26 -0.21 -9.06
C PRO A 103 -16.41 -0.04 -8.06
N PRO A 104 -16.38 1.00 -7.21
CA PRO A 104 -17.50 1.28 -6.32
C PRO A 104 -18.79 1.42 -7.14
N PRO A 105 -19.95 0.94 -6.64
CA PRO A 105 -21.21 1.13 -7.34
C PRO A 105 -21.43 2.63 -7.57
N SER A 106 -21.78 2.99 -8.81
CA SER A 106 -22.16 4.35 -9.16
C SER A 106 -23.25 4.83 -8.22
N PRO A 107 -23.23 6.08 -7.72
CA PRO A 107 -24.35 6.60 -6.95
C PRO A 107 -25.61 6.50 -7.82
N THR A 108 -26.58 5.71 -7.36
CA THR A 108 -27.92 5.67 -7.96
C THR A 108 -28.54 7.05 -7.77
N SER A 109 -28.86 7.72 -8.88
CA SER A 109 -29.60 8.98 -8.90
C SER A 109 -31.01 8.82 -8.34
#